data_AF-A0A7W8CRU3-F1
#
_entry.id   AF-A0A7W8CRU3-F1
#
_cell.length_a   1.000
_cell.length_b   1.000
_cell.length_c   1.000
_cell.angle_alpha   90.00
_cell.angle_beta   90.00
_cell.angle_gamma   90.00
#
_symmetry.space_group_name_H-M   'P 1'
#
loop_
_entity.id
_entity.type
_entity.pdbx_description
1 polymer ?
#
loop_
_entity_poly.entity_id
_entity_poly.type
_entity_poly.pdbx_seq_one_letter_code
_entity_poly.pdbx_strand_id
1 'polypeptide(L)'
;MKINKLLVALPLTLSLLVPTAALADSHGSSHSTTPASSEVGAGTATPAGELRIALDTVLTEHAFLAVEAMRKGVDGAEDFDQASGALLANADDLKAAVASVYGEEGAAQFDEIWKSHIGYFVDYVTATANDDQAGKDQALAELEEYKKTQSEFFDTATEGRLPAAAVNEGLDMHVDQLIKSFDAYVAGDFETSYALERESIQHMSMFAETLSIAITDQFADKFENTNPDTPAIDLRATLNTTFTEHAGLAVMAMQDGADGAESFDQASAALLANADDLTAAVTSVYGEEAGAAFDETWKSHIGYFVDYVVATGEGNAEGQEKAKAELDEYIVEQAALLDGATEGRVPAAALEEGLTAHVSQLLASFDSYVAGDYDAAYSSMREAYAHMTMPAAGLSAAIVDQFPEQFGEAAMPSEMPKTGMGGTESSTLPFMWILAGLMLAGLTTTIALRTRNQQ
;
A
#
# COMPACT_ATOMS: atom_id res chain seq x y z
N MET A 1 15.95 -35.10 -16.74
CA MET A 1 14.62 -35.33 -16.16
C MET A 1 14.09 -33.96 -15.79
N LYS A 2 13.17 -33.41 -16.58
CA LYS A 2 12.70 -32.02 -16.44
C LYS A 2 11.68 -31.99 -15.30
N ILE A 3 11.92 -31.18 -14.28
CA ILE A 3 11.01 -30.96 -13.15
C ILE A 3 10.12 -29.78 -13.56
N ASN A 4 8.80 -30.02 -13.56
CA ASN A 4 7.78 -29.02 -13.88
C ASN A 4 7.75 -27.92 -12.82
N LYS A 5 7.95 -26.67 -13.26
CA LYS A 5 7.62 -25.45 -12.52
C LYS A 5 6.10 -25.24 -12.63
N LEU A 6 5.35 -25.56 -11.59
CA LEU A 6 3.89 -25.33 -11.51
C LEU A 6 3.49 -25.16 -10.03
N LEU A 7 4.08 -24.14 -9.41
CA LEU A 7 3.87 -23.53 -8.09
C LEU A 7 4.55 -22.15 -8.30
N VAL A 8 3.94 -20.98 -8.24
CA VAL A 8 2.86 -20.43 -7.43
C VAL A 8 2.14 -19.39 -8.29
N ALA A 9 0.84 -19.58 -8.52
CA ALA A 9 -0.09 -18.52 -8.89
C ALA A 9 -1.28 -18.77 -7.96
N LEU A 10 -1.13 -18.31 -6.72
CA LEU A 10 -2.26 -18.21 -5.82
C LEU A 10 -2.99 -16.92 -6.22
N PRO A 11 -4.15 -16.99 -6.88
CA PRO A 11 -4.94 -15.79 -7.05
C PRO A 11 -5.29 -15.28 -5.64
N LEU A 12 -5.14 -13.98 -5.41
CA LEU A 12 -5.56 -13.27 -4.18
C LEU A 12 -6.98 -13.67 -3.71
N THR A 13 -7.80 -14.22 -4.61
CA THR A 13 -9.13 -14.75 -4.32
C THR A 13 -9.16 -15.98 -3.41
N LEU A 14 -8.08 -16.76 -3.26
CA LEU A 14 -8.03 -17.86 -2.28
C LEU A 14 -7.67 -17.40 -0.86
N SER A 15 -7.06 -16.23 -0.71
CA SER A 15 -6.74 -15.63 0.60
C SER A 15 -7.98 -15.15 1.34
N LEU A 16 -9.06 -14.82 0.62
CA LEU A 16 -10.36 -14.42 1.19
C LEU A 16 -11.10 -15.55 1.94
N LEU A 17 -10.61 -16.80 1.89
CA LEU A 17 -11.24 -17.95 2.54
C LEU A 17 -10.38 -18.59 3.64
N VAL A 18 -9.19 -18.08 3.91
CA VAL A 18 -8.40 -18.50 5.07
C VAL A 18 -8.45 -17.38 6.10
N PRO A 19 -9.20 -17.54 7.21
CA PRO A 19 -9.14 -16.60 8.31
C PRO A 19 -7.68 -16.44 8.74
N THR A 20 -7.15 -15.23 8.65
CA THR A 20 -5.89 -14.79 9.26
C THR A 20 -5.86 -15.07 10.78
N ALA A 21 -7.01 -15.39 11.38
CA ALA A 21 -7.18 -15.88 12.75
C ALA A 21 -6.37 -17.15 13.10
N ALA A 22 -5.86 -17.91 12.12
CA ALA A 22 -5.06 -19.11 12.40
C ALA A 22 -3.73 -18.83 13.14
N LEU A 23 -3.26 -17.58 13.18
CA LEU A 23 -2.08 -17.18 13.96
C LEU A 23 -2.42 -16.74 15.41
N ALA A 24 -3.70 -16.48 15.73
CA ALA A 24 -4.14 -16.03 17.06
C ALA A 24 -4.71 -17.16 17.94
N ASP A 25 -5.19 -18.26 17.36
CA ASP A 25 -5.96 -19.30 18.08
C ASP A 25 -5.11 -20.36 18.84
N SER A 26 -3.79 -20.16 19.00
CA SER A 26 -2.93 -21.15 19.66
C SER A 26 -2.78 -21.01 21.18
N HIS A 27 -3.76 -20.42 21.88
CA HIS A 27 -3.77 -20.42 23.35
C HIS A 27 -4.80 -21.40 23.97
N GLY A 28 -4.27 -22.57 24.34
CA GLY A 28 -4.66 -23.43 25.47
C GLY A 28 -6.12 -23.42 25.93
N SER A 29 -6.87 -24.44 25.52
CA SER A 29 -8.23 -24.71 25.98
C SER A 29 -8.34 -24.87 27.52
N SER A 30 -9.09 -23.98 28.16
CA SER A 30 -9.68 -24.18 29.48
C SER A 30 -11.17 -23.85 29.43
N HIS A 31 -12.00 -24.89 29.44
CA HIS A 31 -13.46 -24.83 29.43
C HIS A 31 -14.05 -23.91 30.51
N SER A 32 -14.86 -22.93 30.08
CA SER A 32 -16.03 -22.50 30.86
C SER A 32 -17.20 -22.21 29.91
N THR A 33 -18.28 -22.97 30.07
CA THR A 33 -19.52 -22.86 29.30
C THR A 33 -20.43 -21.82 29.95
N THR A 34 -20.49 -20.63 29.37
CA THR A 34 -21.55 -19.63 29.58
C THR A 34 -22.04 -19.22 28.18
N PRO A 35 -23.36 -19.16 27.91
CA PRO A 35 -23.83 -18.88 26.56
C PRO A 35 -23.57 -17.40 26.25
N ALA A 36 -22.58 -17.15 25.39
CA ALA A 36 -22.29 -15.84 24.86
C ALA A 36 -23.46 -15.40 23.97
N SER A 37 -24.06 -14.27 24.31
CA SER A 37 -24.74 -13.42 23.35
C SER A 37 -23.79 -13.11 22.20
N SER A 38 -24.30 -13.17 20.97
CA SER A 38 -23.61 -12.79 19.74
C SER A 38 -23.27 -11.30 19.74
N GLU A 39 -22.21 -10.91 20.46
CA GLU A 39 -21.55 -9.64 20.27
C GLU A 39 -20.73 -9.74 18.98
N VAL A 40 -21.19 -9.05 17.93
CA VAL A 40 -20.43 -8.81 16.71
C VAL A 40 -19.32 -7.83 17.10
N GLY A 41 -18.21 -8.36 17.63
CA GLY A 41 -17.15 -7.55 18.22
C GLY A 41 -16.46 -6.62 17.21
N ALA A 42 -15.80 -5.60 17.75
CA ALA A 42 -14.91 -4.64 17.08
C ALA A 42 -13.63 -5.31 16.51
N GLY A 43 -13.80 -6.36 15.71
CA GLY A 43 -12.71 -7.09 15.09
C GLY A 43 -12.16 -6.37 13.87
N THR A 44 -10.86 -6.53 13.62
CA THR A 44 -10.19 -6.01 12.42
C THR A 44 -10.39 -6.90 11.20
N ALA A 45 -10.94 -8.10 11.37
CA ALA A 45 -11.10 -9.14 10.34
C ALA A 45 -12.57 -9.53 10.10
N THR A 46 -13.46 -8.54 10.02
CA THR A 46 -14.85 -8.75 9.60
C THR A 46 -14.93 -8.96 8.08
N PRO A 47 -15.99 -9.60 7.54
CA PRO A 47 -16.13 -9.74 6.08
C PRO A 47 -16.05 -8.42 5.31
N ALA A 48 -16.64 -7.34 5.83
CA ALA A 48 -16.53 -6.02 5.24
C ALA A 48 -15.12 -5.42 5.39
N GLY A 49 -14.46 -5.64 6.52
CA GLY A 49 -13.06 -5.25 6.73
C GLY A 49 -12.11 -5.93 5.74
N GLU A 50 -12.27 -7.25 5.52
CA GLU A 50 -11.46 -7.96 4.52
C GLU A 50 -11.68 -7.42 3.10
N LEU A 51 -12.91 -7.04 2.75
CA LEU A 51 -13.16 -6.36 1.46
C LEU A 51 -12.39 -5.04 1.37
N ARG A 52 -12.45 -4.19 2.40
CA ARG A 52 -11.74 -2.90 2.41
C ARG A 52 -10.24 -3.10 2.25
N ILE A 53 -9.63 -4.01 3.00
CA ILE A 53 -8.18 -4.28 2.91
C ILE A 53 -7.77 -4.88 1.56
N ALA A 54 -8.61 -5.76 1.00
CA ALA A 54 -8.35 -6.30 -0.32
C ALA A 54 -8.36 -5.21 -1.40
N LEU A 55 -9.38 -4.33 -1.39
CA LEU A 55 -9.47 -3.19 -2.30
C LEU A 55 -8.33 -2.19 -2.08
N ASP A 56 -8.03 -1.87 -0.82
CA ASP A 56 -6.93 -0.98 -0.44
C ASP A 56 -5.60 -1.45 -1.02
N THR A 57 -5.28 -2.73 -0.82
CA THR A 57 -4.02 -3.31 -1.29
C THR A 57 -3.89 -3.22 -2.82
N VAL A 58 -4.91 -3.63 -3.57
CA VAL A 58 -4.81 -3.64 -5.03
C VAL A 58 -4.88 -2.23 -5.65
N LEU A 59 -5.63 -1.30 -5.05
CA LEU A 59 -5.74 0.08 -5.55
C LEU A 59 -4.50 0.92 -5.21
N THR A 60 -3.89 0.71 -4.03
CA THR A 60 -2.63 1.38 -3.66
C THR A 60 -1.46 0.85 -4.48
N GLU A 61 -1.40 -0.47 -4.73
CA GLU A 61 -0.40 -1.07 -5.62
C GLU A 61 -0.57 -0.54 -7.06
N HIS A 62 -1.81 -0.31 -7.51
CA HIS A 62 -2.08 0.28 -8.83
C HIS A 62 -1.44 1.66 -8.98
N ALA A 63 -1.62 2.54 -7.99
CA ALA A 63 -1.03 3.89 -8.02
C ALA A 63 0.50 3.83 -8.06
N PHE A 64 1.10 3.00 -7.20
CA PHE A 64 2.55 2.75 -7.19
C PHE A 64 3.05 2.25 -8.56
N LEU A 65 2.47 1.16 -9.08
CA LEU A 65 2.88 0.58 -10.36
C LEU A 65 2.64 1.51 -11.55
N ALA A 66 1.62 2.38 -11.50
CA ALA A 66 1.36 3.37 -12.53
C ALA A 66 2.47 4.42 -12.59
N VAL A 67 2.87 4.97 -11.44
CA VAL A 67 4.00 5.93 -11.36
C VAL A 67 5.29 5.26 -11.86
N GLU A 68 5.57 4.04 -11.40
CA GLU A 68 6.75 3.30 -11.81
C GLU A 68 6.78 3.03 -13.31
N ALA A 69 5.69 2.53 -13.90
CA ALA A 69 5.63 2.30 -15.33
C ALA A 69 5.81 3.59 -16.14
N MET A 70 5.28 4.73 -15.66
CA MET A 70 5.47 6.03 -16.31
C MET A 70 6.93 6.50 -16.26
N ARG A 71 7.61 6.36 -15.11
CA ARG A 71 9.03 6.68 -14.93
C ARG A 71 9.92 5.82 -15.83
N LYS A 72 9.77 4.49 -15.74
CA LYS A 72 10.52 3.55 -16.58
C LYS A 72 10.28 3.81 -18.07
N GLY A 73 9.07 4.21 -18.44
CA GLY A 73 8.70 4.55 -19.81
C GLY A 73 9.41 5.78 -20.35
N VAL A 74 9.50 6.88 -19.57
CA VAL A 74 10.21 8.09 -20.02
C VAL A 74 11.72 7.94 -19.98
N ASP A 75 12.26 7.16 -19.05
CA ASP A 75 13.69 6.86 -18.95
C ASP A 75 14.15 5.90 -20.06
N GLY A 76 13.21 5.22 -20.74
CA GLY A 76 13.52 4.18 -21.71
C GLY A 76 14.23 2.99 -21.08
N ALA A 77 13.87 2.67 -19.82
CA ALA A 77 14.52 1.65 -19.03
C ALA A 77 14.31 0.24 -19.61
N GLU A 78 15.29 -0.64 -19.46
CA GLU A 78 15.28 -1.99 -20.05
C GLU A 78 14.15 -2.88 -19.49
N ASP A 79 13.65 -2.54 -18.31
CA ASP A 79 12.61 -3.22 -17.54
C ASP A 79 11.20 -2.61 -17.71
N PHE A 80 11.02 -1.63 -18.60
CA PHE A 80 9.72 -0.98 -18.84
C PHE A 80 8.60 -1.98 -19.15
N ASP A 81 8.88 -3.00 -19.97
CA ASP A 81 7.89 -4.03 -20.32
C ASP A 81 7.43 -4.82 -19.09
N GLN A 82 8.32 -5.06 -18.12
CA GLN A 82 8.00 -5.74 -16.87
C GLN A 82 7.25 -4.83 -15.88
N ALA A 83 7.62 -3.55 -15.80
CA ALA A 83 6.88 -2.56 -15.02
C ALA A 83 5.42 -2.44 -15.52
N SER A 84 5.25 -2.28 -16.83
CA SER A 84 3.94 -2.23 -17.49
C SER A 84 3.18 -3.55 -17.34
N GLY A 85 3.88 -4.69 -17.47
CA GLY A 85 3.31 -6.01 -17.23
C GLY A 85 2.80 -6.21 -15.80
N ALA A 86 3.53 -5.71 -14.80
CA ALA A 86 3.11 -5.73 -13.41
C ALA A 86 1.85 -4.87 -13.18
N LEU A 87 1.79 -3.67 -13.76
CA LEU A 87 0.60 -2.81 -13.72
C LEU A 87 -0.63 -3.48 -14.35
N LEU A 88 -0.46 -4.15 -15.50
CA LEU A 88 -1.53 -4.90 -16.15
C LEU A 88 -1.98 -6.12 -15.34
N ALA A 89 -1.04 -6.82 -14.69
CA ALA A 89 -1.36 -7.93 -13.81
C ALA A 89 -2.13 -7.45 -12.55
N ASN A 90 -1.79 -6.28 -12.00
CA ASN A 90 -2.57 -5.64 -10.95
C ASN A 90 -4.00 -5.27 -11.42
N ALA A 91 -4.17 -4.79 -12.66
CA ALA A 91 -5.50 -4.57 -13.24
C ALA A 91 -6.31 -5.89 -13.35
N ASP A 92 -5.65 -7.02 -13.63
CA ASP A 92 -6.30 -8.35 -13.59
C ASP A 92 -6.71 -8.76 -12.17
N ASP A 93 -5.92 -8.41 -11.14
CA ASP A 93 -6.28 -8.64 -9.73
C ASP A 93 -7.49 -7.79 -9.31
N LEU A 94 -7.54 -6.52 -9.72
CA LEU A 94 -8.70 -5.64 -9.55
C LEU A 94 -9.95 -6.20 -10.22
N LYS A 95 -9.83 -6.67 -11.47
CA LYS A 95 -10.93 -7.35 -12.17
C LYS A 95 -11.42 -8.56 -11.40
N ALA A 96 -10.53 -9.39 -10.86
CA ALA A 96 -10.89 -10.55 -10.07
C ALA A 96 -11.63 -10.15 -8.77
N ALA A 97 -11.21 -9.07 -8.12
CA ALA A 97 -11.90 -8.50 -6.96
C ALA A 97 -13.33 -8.03 -7.33
N VAL A 98 -13.49 -7.31 -8.44
CA VAL A 98 -14.80 -6.88 -8.95
C VAL A 98 -15.68 -8.09 -9.32
N ALA A 99 -15.12 -9.10 -9.98
CA ALA A 99 -15.85 -10.33 -10.34
C ALA A 99 -16.39 -11.05 -9.12
N SER A 100 -15.66 -11.02 -8.01
CA SER A 100 -16.11 -11.62 -6.75
C SER A 100 -17.40 -10.99 -6.23
N VAL A 101 -17.69 -9.72 -6.55
CA VAL A 101 -18.86 -8.95 -6.11
C VAL A 101 -19.96 -8.88 -7.17
N TYR A 102 -19.60 -8.44 -8.38
CA TYR A 102 -20.52 -8.08 -9.46
C TYR A 102 -20.63 -9.15 -10.56
N GLY A 103 -19.89 -10.26 -10.43
CA GLY A 103 -19.86 -11.34 -11.40
C GLY A 103 -19.04 -11.02 -12.66
N GLU A 104 -18.86 -12.04 -13.51
CA GLU A 104 -17.98 -11.98 -14.69
C GLU A 104 -18.37 -10.91 -15.70
N GLU A 105 -19.66 -10.64 -15.90
CA GLU A 105 -20.12 -9.62 -16.85
C GLU A 105 -19.79 -8.21 -16.38
N GLY A 106 -20.04 -7.91 -15.09
CA GLY A 106 -19.67 -6.62 -14.50
C GLY A 106 -18.16 -6.42 -14.47
N ALA A 107 -17.41 -7.48 -14.16
CA ALA A 107 -15.95 -7.46 -14.19
C ALA A 107 -15.38 -7.25 -15.59
N ALA A 108 -15.99 -7.81 -16.64
CA ALA A 108 -15.56 -7.59 -18.01
C ALA A 108 -15.77 -6.13 -18.46
N GLN A 109 -16.89 -5.52 -18.08
CA GLN A 109 -17.16 -4.10 -18.35
C GLN A 109 -16.19 -3.19 -17.59
N PHE A 110 -15.95 -3.48 -16.31
CA PHE A 110 -14.96 -2.77 -15.50
C PHE A 110 -13.56 -2.86 -16.13
N ASP A 111 -13.12 -4.05 -16.51
CA ASP A 111 -11.79 -4.30 -17.09
C ASP A 111 -11.55 -3.53 -18.39
N GLU A 112 -12.56 -3.45 -19.27
CA GLU A 112 -12.49 -2.68 -20.52
C GLU A 112 -12.28 -1.18 -20.25
N ILE A 113 -13.04 -0.61 -19.32
CA ILE A 113 -12.94 0.81 -18.97
C ILE A 113 -11.62 1.08 -18.24
N TRP A 114 -11.29 0.27 -17.24
CA TRP A 114 -10.10 0.42 -16.40
C TRP A 114 -8.80 0.25 -17.19
N LYS A 115 -8.69 -0.69 -18.12
CA LYS A 115 -7.44 -0.81 -18.91
C LYS A 115 -7.25 0.32 -19.91
N SER A 116 -8.31 1.08 -20.24
CA SER A 116 -8.19 2.18 -21.20
C SER A 116 -7.33 3.33 -20.67
N HIS A 117 -7.44 3.71 -19.39
CA HIS A 117 -6.65 4.83 -18.85
C HIS A 117 -5.16 4.53 -18.79
N ILE A 118 -4.80 3.26 -18.56
CA ILE A 118 -3.39 2.82 -18.60
C ILE A 118 -2.78 3.16 -19.96
N GLY A 119 -3.52 2.90 -21.05
CA GLY A 119 -3.10 3.28 -22.41
C GLY A 119 -2.92 4.80 -22.57
N TYR A 120 -3.86 5.60 -22.07
CA TYR A 120 -3.79 7.06 -22.17
C TYR A 120 -2.60 7.66 -21.39
N PHE A 121 -2.25 7.09 -20.24
CA PHE A 121 -1.02 7.48 -19.53
C PHE A 121 0.24 7.11 -20.33
N VAL A 122 0.29 5.92 -20.94
CA VAL A 122 1.40 5.52 -21.82
C VAL A 122 1.52 6.46 -23.03
N ASP A 123 0.39 6.89 -23.61
CA ASP A 123 0.38 7.87 -24.70
C ASP A 123 0.91 9.23 -24.23
N TYR A 124 0.54 9.69 -23.02
CA TYR A 124 1.08 10.93 -22.42
C TYR A 124 2.60 10.87 -22.18
N VAL A 125 3.10 9.74 -21.67
CA VAL A 125 4.53 9.47 -21.47
C VAL A 125 5.26 9.50 -22.82
N THR A 126 4.74 8.78 -23.80
CA THR A 126 5.32 8.71 -25.16
C THR A 126 5.34 10.07 -25.83
N ALA A 127 4.26 10.84 -25.73
CA ALA A 127 4.18 12.18 -26.27
C ALA A 127 5.17 13.13 -25.57
N THR A 128 5.32 13.01 -24.25
CA THR A 128 6.31 13.78 -23.48
C THR A 128 7.74 13.47 -23.92
N ALA A 129 8.10 12.19 -24.08
CA ALA A 129 9.43 11.78 -24.54
C ALA A 129 9.76 12.25 -25.97
N ASN A 130 8.75 12.53 -26.80
CA ASN A 130 8.89 13.00 -28.18
C ASN A 130 8.72 14.52 -28.35
N ASP A 131 8.61 15.29 -27.25
CA ASP A 131 8.27 16.72 -27.28
C ASP A 131 6.98 17.02 -28.07
N ASP A 132 6.02 16.09 -28.09
CA ASP A 132 4.77 16.18 -28.86
C ASP A 132 3.63 16.75 -28.02
N GLN A 133 3.49 18.09 -28.02
CA GLN A 133 2.42 18.76 -27.31
C GLN A 133 1.02 18.33 -27.80
N ALA A 134 0.84 18.03 -29.08
CA ALA A 134 -0.47 17.63 -29.60
C ALA A 134 -0.86 16.23 -29.09
N GLY A 135 0.12 15.32 -29.00
CA GLY A 135 -0.04 14.02 -28.36
C GLY A 135 -0.38 14.13 -26.87
N LYS A 136 0.30 15.00 -26.12
CA LYS A 136 -0.02 15.26 -24.70
C LYS A 136 -1.46 15.77 -24.54
N ASP A 137 -1.86 16.75 -25.35
CA ASP A 137 -3.21 17.32 -25.32
C ASP A 137 -4.28 16.27 -25.68
N GLN A 138 -3.98 15.35 -26.61
CA GLN A 138 -4.87 14.25 -26.96
C GLN A 138 -5.04 13.27 -25.80
N ALA A 139 -3.94 12.79 -25.21
CA ALA A 139 -3.98 11.85 -24.09
C ALA A 139 -4.75 12.43 -22.88
N LEU A 140 -4.55 13.72 -22.59
CA LEU A 140 -5.31 14.41 -21.55
C LEU A 140 -6.82 14.47 -21.88
N ALA A 141 -7.19 14.71 -23.14
CA ALA A 141 -8.60 14.70 -23.55
C ALA A 141 -9.23 13.30 -23.45
N GLU A 142 -8.48 12.24 -23.73
CA GLU A 142 -8.92 10.85 -23.56
C GLU A 142 -9.10 10.49 -22.07
N LEU A 143 -8.20 10.96 -21.20
CA LEU A 143 -8.36 10.86 -19.75
C LEU A 143 -9.62 11.59 -19.26
N GLU A 144 -9.95 12.77 -19.80
CA GLU A 144 -11.21 13.47 -19.48
C GLU A 144 -12.47 12.70 -19.88
N GLU A 145 -12.42 11.90 -20.95
CA GLU A 145 -13.52 11.03 -21.36
C GLU A 145 -13.59 9.76 -20.50
N TYR A 146 -12.43 9.17 -20.18
CA TYR A 146 -12.32 8.06 -19.23
C TYR A 146 -12.96 8.40 -17.89
N LYS A 147 -12.62 9.55 -17.30
CA LYS A 147 -13.15 9.95 -15.97
C LYS A 147 -14.67 9.98 -15.96
N LYS A 148 -15.31 10.51 -17.00
CA LYS A 148 -16.78 10.52 -17.14
C LYS A 148 -17.34 9.11 -17.26
N THR A 149 -16.75 8.30 -18.13
CA THR A 149 -17.20 6.92 -18.40
C THR A 149 -17.09 6.04 -17.15
N GLN A 150 -15.94 6.11 -16.47
CA GLN A 150 -15.68 5.36 -15.24
C GLN A 150 -16.60 5.80 -14.10
N SER A 151 -16.87 7.10 -14.00
CA SER A 151 -17.78 7.64 -12.99
C SER A 151 -19.24 7.22 -13.20
N GLU A 152 -19.72 7.28 -14.45
CA GLU A 152 -21.06 6.78 -14.82
C GLU A 152 -21.19 5.27 -14.59
N PHE A 153 -20.12 4.51 -14.83
CA PHE A 153 -20.06 3.09 -14.53
C PHE A 153 -20.23 2.82 -13.03
N PHE A 154 -19.46 3.50 -12.16
CA PHE A 154 -19.56 3.31 -10.71
C PHE A 154 -20.93 3.73 -10.17
N ASP A 155 -21.49 4.85 -10.63
CA ASP A 155 -22.83 5.30 -10.27
C ASP A 155 -23.90 4.26 -10.62
N THR A 156 -23.83 3.72 -11.83
CA THR A 156 -24.77 2.69 -12.30
C THR A 156 -24.59 1.38 -11.54
N ALA A 157 -23.35 0.89 -11.40
CA ALA A 157 -23.04 -0.40 -10.80
C ALA A 157 -23.41 -0.44 -9.30
N THR A 158 -23.23 0.69 -8.61
CA THR A 158 -23.53 0.82 -7.17
C THR A 158 -24.96 1.29 -6.89
N GLU A 159 -25.80 1.43 -7.92
CA GLU A 159 -27.18 1.93 -7.85
C GLU A 159 -27.29 3.32 -7.19
N GLY A 160 -26.33 4.20 -7.51
CA GLY A 160 -26.30 5.58 -7.02
C GLY A 160 -25.62 5.78 -5.67
N ARG A 161 -25.04 4.72 -5.08
CA ARG A 161 -24.29 4.83 -3.82
C ARG A 161 -22.95 5.53 -4.00
N LEU A 162 -22.33 5.43 -5.17
CA LEU A 162 -21.20 6.25 -5.59
C LEU A 162 -21.65 7.22 -6.69
N PRO A 163 -22.14 8.43 -6.35
CA PRO A 163 -22.63 9.36 -7.36
C PRO A 163 -21.56 9.71 -8.38
N ALA A 164 -21.91 9.72 -9.68
CA ALA A 164 -20.95 9.96 -10.77
C ALA A 164 -20.16 11.28 -10.59
N ALA A 165 -20.81 12.33 -10.08
CA ALA A 165 -20.13 13.61 -9.83
C ALA A 165 -19.03 13.50 -8.76
N ALA A 166 -19.25 12.69 -7.72
CA ALA A 166 -18.28 12.48 -6.65
C ALA A 166 -17.11 11.63 -7.13
N VAL A 167 -17.39 10.56 -7.87
CA VAL A 167 -16.35 9.72 -8.48
C VAL A 167 -15.51 10.52 -9.47
N ASN A 168 -16.13 11.40 -10.27
CA ASN A 168 -15.40 12.21 -11.24
C ASN A 168 -14.45 13.20 -10.55
N GLU A 169 -14.88 13.81 -9.44
CA GLU A 169 -14.03 14.72 -8.66
C GLU A 169 -12.82 13.99 -8.04
N GLY A 170 -13.03 12.80 -7.49
CA GLY A 170 -11.94 11.94 -7.01
C GLY A 170 -10.99 11.55 -8.15
N LEU A 171 -11.51 11.13 -9.30
CA LEU A 171 -10.67 10.80 -10.46
C LEU A 171 -9.93 12.03 -11.02
N ASP A 172 -10.54 13.22 -10.99
CA ASP A 172 -9.86 14.47 -11.38
C ASP A 172 -8.61 14.68 -10.53
N MET A 173 -8.73 14.53 -9.21
CA MET A 173 -7.61 14.68 -8.29
C MET A 173 -6.55 13.58 -8.47
N HIS A 174 -6.95 12.30 -8.59
CA HIS A 174 -6.00 11.20 -8.73
C HIS A 174 -5.20 11.29 -10.05
N VAL A 175 -5.88 11.54 -11.17
CA VAL A 175 -5.22 11.72 -12.47
C VAL A 175 -4.27 12.92 -12.44
N ASP A 176 -4.67 14.04 -11.82
CA ASP A 176 -3.82 15.23 -11.67
C ASP A 176 -2.58 14.95 -10.81
N GLN A 177 -2.70 14.17 -9.72
CA GLN A 177 -1.56 13.74 -8.90
C GLN A 177 -0.56 12.91 -9.72
N LEU A 178 -1.04 11.93 -10.49
CA LEU A 178 -0.18 11.09 -11.34
C LEU A 178 0.53 11.90 -12.43
N ILE A 179 -0.20 12.76 -13.16
CA ILE A 179 0.37 13.62 -14.21
C ILE A 179 1.40 14.58 -13.62
N LYS A 180 1.11 15.22 -12.48
CA LYS A 180 2.05 16.15 -11.84
C LYS A 180 3.26 15.44 -11.25
N SER A 181 3.08 14.25 -10.67
CA SER A 181 4.21 13.44 -10.18
C SER A 181 5.17 13.11 -11.33
N PHE A 182 4.62 12.71 -12.48
CA PHE A 182 5.38 12.44 -13.69
C PHE A 182 6.05 13.68 -14.29
N ASP A 183 5.31 14.78 -14.47
CA ASP A 183 5.87 16.02 -15.03
C ASP A 183 6.97 16.59 -14.10
N ALA A 184 6.84 16.45 -12.78
CA ALA A 184 7.88 16.81 -11.81
C ALA A 184 9.13 15.92 -11.95
N TYR A 185 8.94 14.60 -12.13
CA TYR A 185 10.03 13.66 -12.38
C TYR A 185 10.82 14.04 -13.64
N VAL A 186 10.12 14.28 -14.76
CA VAL A 186 10.73 14.71 -16.03
C VAL A 186 11.46 16.05 -15.90
N ALA A 187 10.98 16.94 -15.02
CA ALA A 187 11.63 18.21 -14.73
C ALA A 187 12.84 18.10 -13.78
N GLY A 188 13.15 16.92 -13.25
CA GLY A 188 14.17 16.69 -12.23
C GLY A 188 13.79 17.20 -10.83
N ASP A 189 12.50 17.53 -10.62
CA ASP A 189 11.95 17.86 -9.29
C ASP A 189 11.49 16.58 -8.60
N PHE A 190 12.46 15.73 -8.25
CA PHE A 190 12.20 14.43 -7.64
C PHE A 190 11.51 14.55 -6.27
N GLU A 191 11.76 15.64 -5.51
CA GLU A 191 11.11 15.86 -4.21
C GLU A 191 9.59 15.97 -4.39
N THR A 192 9.16 16.81 -5.34
CA THR A 192 7.74 16.94 -5.69
C THR A 192 7.19 15.65 -6.29
N SER A 193 7.95 14.95 -7.15
CA SER A 193 7.50 13.69 -7.76
C SER A 193 7.15 12.64 -6.72
N TYR A 194 8.08 12.36 -5.80
CA TYR A 194 7.88 11.36 -4.76
C TYR A 194 6.81 11.79 -3.74
N ALA A 195 6.72 13.08 -3.39
CA ALA A 195 5.63 13.56 -2.53
C ALA A 195 4.25 13.30 -3.15
N LEU A 196 4.08 13.61 -4.44
CA LEU A 196 2.82 13.39 -5.15
C LEU A 196 2.52 11.91 -5.38
N GLU A 197 3.53 11.08 -5.57
CA GLU A 197 3.36 9.63 -5.63
C GLU A 197 2.75 9.10 -4.32
N ARG A 198 3.37 9.44 -3.18
CA ARG A 198 2.85 9.04 -1.86
C ARG A 198 1.43 9.53 -1.63
N GLU A 199 1.14 10.80 -1.99
CA GLU A 199 -0.22 11.34 -1.93
C GLU A 199 -1.21 10.58 -2.82
N SER A 200 -0.78 10.15 -4.02
CA SER A 200 -1.62 9.38 -4.95
C SER A 200 -1.95 7.98 -4.41
N ILE A 201 -1.00 7.33 -3.74
CA ILE A 201 -1.18 6.04 -3.06
C ILE A 201 -2.20 6.19 -1.92
N GLN A 202 -2.04 7.20 -1.07
CA GLN A 202 -2.98 7.49 0.01
C GLN A 202 -4.39 7.83 -0.51
N HIS A 203 -4.48 8.53 -1.64
CA HIS A 203 -5.77 8.82 -2.26
C HIS A 203 -6.50 7.55 -2.71
N MET A 204 -5.78 6.56 -3.24
CA MET A 204 -6.37 5.27 -3.60
C MET A 204 -6.84 4.47 -2.38
N SER A 205 -6.19 4.60 -1.23
CA SER A 205 -6.71 4.06 0.04
C SER A 205 -8.06 4.68 0.45
N MET A 206 -8.19 6.00 0.35
CA MET A 206 -9.47 6.69 0.61
C MET A 206 -10.57 6.26 -0.37
N PHE A 207 -10.21 6.02 -1.64
CA PHE A 207 -11.16 5.49 -2.62
C PHE A 207 -11.57 4.05 -2.28
N ALA A 208 -10.64 3.21 -1.81
CA ALA A 208 -10.93 1.84 -1.37
C ALA A 208 -11.93 1.81 -0.21
N GLU A 209 -11.78 2.71 0.78
CA GLU A 209 -12.76 2.90 1.85
C GLU A 209 -14.14 3.22 1.30
N THR A 210 -14.25 4.27 0.48
CA THR A 210 -15.53 4.73 -0.09
C THR A 210 -16.20 3.63 -0.92
N LEU A 211 -15.43 2.92 -1.75
CA LEU A 211 -15.91 1.80 -2.56
C LEU A 211 -16.37 0.62 -1.69
N SER A 212 -15.63 0.29 -0.63
CA SER A 212 -16.01 -0.78 0.29
C SER A 212 -17.31 -0.48 1.03
N ILE A 213 -17.54 0.77 1.45
CA ILE A 213 -18.79 1.23 2.07
C ILE A 213 -19.95 1.05 1.09
N ALA A 214 -19.81 1.51 -0.16
CA ALA A 214 -20.86 1.39 -1.16
C ALA A 214 -21.21 -0.08 -1.48
N ILE A 215 -20.20 -0.93 -1.62
CA ILE A 215 -20.38 -2.37 -1.90
C ILE A 215 -21.07 -3.07 -0.72
N THR A 216 -20.63 -2.80 0.50
CA THR A 216 -21.18 -3.44 1.71
C THR A 216 -22.58 -2.96 2.03
N ASP A 217 -22.92 -1.70 1.73
CA ASP A 217 -24.31 -1.21 1.79
C ASP A 217 -25.20 -1.87 0.71
N GLN A 218 -24.68 -2.05 -0.51
CA GLN A 218 -25.43 -2.71 -1.60
C GLN A 218 -25.67 -4.21 -1.34
N PHE A 219 -24.68 -4.90 -0.77
CA PHE A 219 -24.69 -6.35 -0.55
C PHE A 219 -24.53 -6.72 0.93
N ALA A 220 -25.25 -6.03 1.83
CA ALA A 220 -25.09 -6.20 3.29
C ALA A 220 -25.11 -7.66 3.77
N ASP A 221 -26.04 -8.48 3.26
CA ASP A 221 -26.15 -9.90 3.61
C ASP A 221 -24.90 -10.72 3.24
N LYS A 222 -24.21 -10.35 2.14
CA LYS A 222 -22.99 -11.03 1.69
C LYS A 222 -21.80 -10.76 2.60
N PHE A 223 -21.81 -9.62 3.27
CA PHE A 223 -20.78 -9.19 4.21
C PHE A 223 -21.25 -9.26 5.66
N GLU A 224 -22.24 -10.10 5.93
CA GLU A 224 -22.77 -10.38 7.27
C GLU A 224 -23.23 -9.13 8.03
N ASN A 225 -23.65 -8.09 7.31
CA ASN A 225 -24.02 -6.76 7.85
C ASN A 225 -22.90 -6.12 8.69
N THR A 226 -21.64 -6.47 8.42
CA THR A 226 -20.48 -5.83 9.06
C THR A 226 -20.13 -4.53 8.36
N ASN A 227 -19.57 -3.57 9.11
CA ASN A 227 -19.21 -2.24 8.64
C ASN A 227 -17.72 -2.21 8.25
N PRO A 228 -17.34 -1.77 7.03
CA PRO A 228 -15.93 -1.59 6.68
C PRO A 228 -15.31 -0.30 7.25
N ASP A 229 -16.13 0.63 7.74
CA ASP A 229 -15.74 1.94 8.26
C ASP A 229 -15.90 1.95 9.79
N THR A 230 -14.93 1.32 10.47
CA THR A 230 -14.84 1.30 11.93
C THR A 230 -13.42 1.69 12.35
N PRO A 231 -13.22 2.27 13.55
CA PRO A 231 -11.88 2.64 14.01
C PRO A 231 -10.87 1.49 13.98
N ALA A 232 -11.31 0.25 14.23
CA ALA A 232 -10.46 -0.94 14.17
C ALA A 232 -10.00 -1.25 12.73
N ILE A 233 -10.91 -1.12 11.76
CA ILE A 233 -10.61 -1.35 10.35
C ILE A 233 -9.82 -0.17 9.77
N ASP A 234 -10.08 1.07 10.20
CA ASP A 234 -9.28 2.25 9.83
C ASP A 234 -7.81 2.06 10.22
N LEU A 235 -7.54 1.59 11.44
CA LEU A 235 -6.20 1.26 11.89
C LEU A 235 -5.56 0.19 10.99
N ARG A 236 -6.30 -0.88 10.67
CA ARG A 236 -5.78 -1.95 9.81
C ARG A 236 -5.49 -1.44 8.39
N ALA A 237 -6.39 -0.66 7.79
CA ALA A 237 -6.23 -0.09 6.45
C ALA A 237 -5.04 0.88 6.40
N THR A 238 -4.91 1.73 7.41
CA THR A 238 -3.79 2.65 7.55
C THR A 238 -2.46 1.89 7.63
N LEU A 239 -2.35 0.91 8.53
CA LEU A 239 -1.14 0.08 8.63
C LEU A 239 -0.89 -0.68 7.32
N ASN A 240 -1.95 -1.15 6.65
CA ASN A 240 -1.85 -1.84 5.36
C ASN A 240 -1.19 -0.93 4.32
N THR A 241 -1.77 0.24 4.05
CA THR A 241 -1.23 1.20 3.08
C THR A 241 0.19 1.62 3.42
N THR A 242 0.50 1.94 4.69
CA THR A 242 1.83 2.40 5.07
C THR A 242 2.88 1.29 4.94
N PHE A 243 2.57 0.05 5.35
CA PHE A 243 3.51 -1.05 5.20
C PHE A 243 3.69 -1.49 3.74
N THR A 244 2.63 -1.49 2.92
CA THR A 244 2.76 -1.85 1.51
C THR A 244 3.53 -0.77 0.73
N GLU A 245 3.27 0.52 1.01
CA GLU A 245 4.05 1.64 0.48
C GLU A 245 5.53 1.51 0.87
N HIS A 246 5.84 1.10 2.10
CA HIS A 246 7.22 0.86 2.56
C HIS A 246 7.94 -0.15 1.67
N ALA A 247 7.30 -1.27 1.35
CA ALA A 247 7.88 -2.31 0.50
C ALA A 247 8.11 -1.81 -0.94
N GLY A 248 7.16 -1.07 -1.50
CA GLY A 248 7.32 -0.44 -2.82
C GLY A 248 8.49 0.53 -2.86
N LEU A 249 8.53 1.50 -1.93
CA LEU A 249 9.60 2.49 -1.81
C LEU A 249 10.97 1.84 -1.55
N ALA A 250 11.03 0.76 -0.76
CA ALA A 250 12.27 0.03 -0.53
C ALA A 250 12.81 -0.59 -1.82
N VAL A 251 11.93 -1.24 -2.62
CA VAL A 251 12.34 -1.82 -3.90
C VAL A 251 12.87 -0.74 -4.84
N MET A 252 12.15 0.37 -5.06
CA MET A 252 12.64 1.36 -6.02
C MET A 252 13.80 2.21 -5.49
N ALA A 253 13.95 2.46 -4.19
CA ALA A 253 15.20 3.00 -3.65
C ALA A 253 16.41 2.07 -3.91
N MET A 254 16.23 0.75 -3.78
CA MET A 254 17.29 -0.22 -4.08
C MET A 254 17.61 -0.27 -5.58
N GLN A 255 16.61 -0.21 -6.45
CA GLN A 255 16.79 -0.16 -7.91
C GLN A 255 17.49 1.13 -8.36
N ASP A 256 17.01 2.29 -7.90
CA ASP A 256 17.62 3.60 -8.17
C ASP A 256 19.09 3.62 -7.71
N GLY A 257 19.38 2.99 -6.57
CA GLY A 257 20.75 2.84 -6.06
C GLY A 257 21.63 1.95 -6.93
N ALA A 258 21.09 0.86 -7.49
CA ALA A 258 21.81 0.01 -8.45
C ALA A 258 22.08 0.72 -9.78
N ASP A 259 21.11 1.49 -10.26
CA ASP A 259 21.21 2.21 -11.54
C ASP A 259 22.05 3.48 -11.43
N GLY A 260 22.30 3.96 -10.20
CA GLY A 260 22.92 5.26 -9.95
C GLY A 260 22.04 6.41 -10.43
N ALA A 261 20.72 6.26 -10.29
CA ALA A 261 19.72 7.20 -10.76
C ALA A 261 19.82 8.55 -10.01
N GLU A 262 19.56 9.65 -10.72
CA GLU A 262 19.54 10.99 -10.10
C GLU A 262 18.43 11.13 -9.03
N SER A 263 17.40 10.29 -9.11
CA SER A 263 16.27 10.20 -8.18
C SER A 263 16.59 9.46 -6.87
N PHE A 264 17.73 8.78 -6.76
CA PHE A 264 18.04 7.89 -5.62
C PHE A 264 17.93 8.58 -4.25
N ASP A 265 18.42 9.81 -4.13
CA ASP A 265 18.37 10.57 -2.88
C ASP A 265 16.91 10.83 -2.45
N GLN A 266 16.02 11.11 -3.41
CA GLN A 266 14.60 11.36 -3.13
C GLN A 266 13.79 10.06 -2.95
N ALA A 267 14.15 8.97 -3.63
CA ALA A 267 13.61 7.64 -3.37
C ALA A 267 13.88 7.22 -1.91
N SER A 268 15.13 7.38 -1.48
CA SER A 268 15.57 7.12 -0.10
C SER A 268 14.88 8.05 0.91
N ALA A 269 14.71 9.33 0.57
CA ALA A 269 14.00 10.28 1.42
C ALA A 269 12.52 9.94 1.57
N ALA A 270 11.86 9.47 0.52
CA ALA A 270 10.48 9.01 0.56
C ALA A 270 10.32 7.76 1.45
N LEU A 271 11.23 6.79 1.33
CA LEU A 271 11.28 5.61 2.20
C LEU A 271 11.47 6.00 3.68
N LEU A 272 12.36 6.95 3.96
CA LEU A 272 12.57 7.47 5.32
C LEU A 272 11.34 8.24 5.85
N ALA A 273 10.65 9.00 5.00
CA ALA A 273 9.42 9.68 5.39
C ALA A 273 8.30 8.67 5.70
N ASN A 274 8.20 7.56 4.96
CA ASN A 274 7.30 6.46 5.30
C ASN A 274 7.69 5.77 6.63
N ALA A 275 8.99 5.63 6.92
CA ALA A 275 9.45 5.18 8.23
C ALA A 275 9.06 6.15 9.37
N ASP A 276 9.15 7.46 9.14
CA ASP A 276 8.68 8.49 10.09
C ASP A 276 7.17 8.35 10.36
N ASP A 277 6.39 8.05 9.33
CA ASP A 277 4.95 7.82 9.44
C ASP A 277 4.64 6.59 10.32
N LEU A 278 5.33 5.46 10.11
CA LEU A 278 5.21 4.29 10.98
C LEU A 278 5.62 4.59 12.43
N THR A 279 6.72 5.31 12.64
CA THR A 279 7.15 5.77 13.96
C THR A 279 6.07 6.63 14.63
N ALA A 280 5.45 7.55 13.89
CA ALA A 280 4.38 8.41 14.40
C ALA A 280 3.15 7.57 14.80
N ALA A 281 2.78 6.57 13.99
CA ALA A 281 1.69 5.64 14.32
C ALA A 281 1.98 4.87 15.61
N VAL A 282 3.18 4.29 15.76
CA VAL A 282 3.61 3.58 16.99
C VAL A 282 3.61 4.53 18.19
N THR A 283 4.16 5.74 18.03
CA THR A 283 4.20 6.78 19.07
C THR A 283 2.80 7.14 19.56
N SER A 284 1.82 7.22 18.66
CA SER A 284 0.44 7.58 18.99
C SER A 284 -0.25 6.55 19.90
N VAL A 285 0.15 5.27 19.81
CA VAL A 285 -0.43 4.17 20.58
C VAL A 285 0.36 3.87 21.85
N TYR A 286 1.69 3.80 21.75
CA TYR A 286 2.57 3.31 22.82
C TYR A 286 3.40 4.41 23.50
N GLY A 287 3.30 5.66 23.04
CA GLY A 287 3.99 6.82 23.61
C GLY A 287 5.40 7.07 23.05
N GLU A 288 5.99 8.20 23.42
CA GLU A 288 7.25 8.72 22.86
C GLU A 288 8.45 7.78 23.05
N GLU A 289 8.56 7.09 24.18
CA GLU A 289 9.68 6.18 24.46
C GLU A 289 9.64 4.94 23.54
N ALA A 290 8.45 4.35 23.37
CA ALA A 290 8.25 3.23 22.46
C ALA A 290 8.43 3.65 20.99
N GLY A 291 7.92 4.84 20.63
CA GLY A 291 8.13 5.44 19.32
C GLY A 291 9.60 5.62 18.99
N ALA A 292 10.40 6.17 19.91
CA ALA A 292 11.83 6.36 19.70
C ALA A 292 12.59 5.03 19.55
N ALA A 293 12.25 4.02 20.35
CA ALA A 293 12.87 2.68 20.23
C ALA A 293 12.51 1.99 18.89
N PHE A 294 11.26 2.15 18.45
CA PHE A 294 10.82 1.69 17.13
C PHE A 294 11.56 2.42 16.01
N ASP A 295 11.67 3.76 16.08
CA ASP A 295 12.36 4.57 15.08
C ASP A 295 13.82 4.14 14.86
N GLU A 296 14.55 3.95 15.97
CA GLU A 296 15.94 3.53 15.95
C GLU A 296 16.11 2.16 15.28
N THR A 297 15.28 1.18 15.70
CA THR A 297 15.34 -0.18 15.17
C THR A 297 14.90 -0.23 13.70
N TRP A 298 13.78 0.42 13.37
CA TRP A 298 13.18 0.41 12.04
C TRP A 298 14.01 1.21 11.01
N LYS A 299 14.70 2.28 11.38
CA LYS A 299 15.57 2.97 10.39
C LYS A 299 16.89 2.23 10.16
N SER A 300 17.30 1.35 11.07
CA SER A 300 18.53 0.58 10.92
C SER A 300 18.49 -0.38 9.72
N HIS A 301 17.37 -1.08 9.49
CA HIS A 301 17.28 -2.03 8.37
C HIS A 301 17.35 -1.36 7.01
N ILE A 302 16.82 -0.14 6.89
CA ILE A 302 16.96 0.67 5.67
C ILE A 302 18.44 0.89 5.37
N GLY A 303 19.24 1.22 6.38
CA GLY A 303 20.69 1.34 6.25
C GLY A 303 21.36 0.03 5.81
N TYR A 304 20.94 -1.12 6.35
CA TYR A 304 21.51 -2.42 5.97
C TYR A 304 21.17 -2.80 4.52
N PHE A 305 19.98 -2.47 4.02
CA PHE A 305 19.66 -2.62 2.60
C PHE A 305 20.52 -1.71 1.71
N VAL A 306 20.74 -0.45 2.11
CA VAL A 306 21.65 0.47 1.38
C VAL A 306 23.08 -0.09 1.36
N ASP A 307 23.59 -0.59 2.49
CA ASP A 307 24.90 -1.24 2.55
C ASP A 307 24.99 -2.45 1.62
N TYR A 308 23.93 -3.25 1.51
CA TYR A 308 23.84 -4.36 0.58
C TYR A 308 23.88 -3.91 -0.89
N VAL A 309 23.13 -2.86 -1.24
CA VAL A 309 23.13 -2.27 -2.59
C VAL A 309 24.53 -1.75 -2.96
N VAL A 310 25.16 -0.98 -2.08
CA VAL A 310 26.52 -0.45 -2.28
C VAL A 310 27.53 -1.59 -2.44
N ALA A 311 27.51 -2.58 -1.55
CA ALA A 311 28.40 -3.72 -1.62
C ALA A 311 28.22 -4.52 -2.93
N THR A 312 26.99 -4.62 -3.43
CA THR A 312 26.68 -5.24 -4.73
C THR A 312 27.31 -4.47 -5.88
N GLY A 313 27.14 -3.15 -5.93
CA GLY A 313 27.75 -2.29 -6.95
C GLY A 313 29.29 -2.33 -6.95
N GLU A 314 29.90 -2.51 -5.78
CA GLU A 314 31.35 -2.66 -5.62
C GLU A 314 31.87 -4.08 -5.92
N GLY A 315 31.00 -5.06 -6.13
CA GLY A 315 31.37 -6.47 -6.20
C GLY A 315 31.97 -7.02 -4.90
N ASN A 316 31.61 -6.41 -3.77
CA ASN A 316 32.11 -6.69 -2.44
C ASN A 316 31.26 -7.77 -1.74
N ALA A 317 31.57 -9.03 -1.99
CA ALA A 317 30.85 -10.16 -1.39
C ALA A 317 30.94 -10.18 0.16
N GLU A 318 32.04 -9.71 0.76
CA GLU A 318 32.14 -9.63 2.23
C GLU A 318 31.21 -8.56 2.80
N GLY A 319 31.04 -7.43 2.09
CA GLY A 319 30.06 -6.40 2.42
C GLY A 319 28.62 -6.89 2.32
N GLN A 320 28.29 -7.66 1.27
CA GLN A 320 26.96 -8.26 1.10
C GLN A 320 26.62 -9.23 2.25
N GLU A 321 27.56 -10.10 2.64
CA GLU A 321 27.36 -11.02 3.76
C GLU A 321 27.27 -10.29 5.10
N LYS A 322 28.02 -9.19 5.27
CA LYS A 322 27.91 -8.34 6.46
C LYS A 322 26.52 -7.71 6.58
N ALA A 323 26.03 -7.10 5.51
CA ALA A 323 24.70 -6.48 5.49
C ALA A 323 23.58 -7.50 5.74
N LYS A 324 23.70 -8.72 5.18
CA LYS A 324 22.78 -9.83 5.46
C LYS A 324 22.79 -10.24 6.94
N ALA A 325 23.97 -10.34 7.55
CA ALA A 325 24.08 -10.65 8.98
C ALA A 325 23.46 -9.54 9.86
N GLU A 326 23.61 -8.26 9.47
CA GLU A 326 22.99 -7.14 10.18
C GLU A 326 21.45 -7.15 10.02
N LEU A 327 20.93 -7.56 8.85
CA LEU A 327 19.50 -7.80 8.66
C LEU A 327 18.99 -8.98 9.51
N ASP A 328 19.75 -10.07 9.64
CA ASP A 328 19.41 -11.20 10.52
C ASP A 328 19.34 -10.77 11.99
N GLU A 329 20.26 -9.91 12.45
CA GLU A 329 20.22 -9.33 13.80
C GLU A 329 18.99 -8.43 13.99
N TYR A 330 18.72 -7.53 13.01
CA TYR A 330 17.52 -6.70 13.01
C TYR A 330 16.22 -7.51 13.13
N ILE A 331 16.11 -8.62 12.39
CA ILE A 331 14.91 -9.48 12.42
C ILE A 331 14.61 -9.92 13.86
N VAL A 332 15.64 -10.37 14.59
CA VAL A 332 15.49 -10.84 15.97
C VAL A 332 15.15 -9.68 16.91
N GLU A 333 15.82 -8.53 16.77
CA GLU A 333 15.59 -7.36 17.61
C GLU A 333 14.19 -6.75 17.42
N GLN A 334 13.78 -6.57 16.17
CA GLN A 334 12.46 -6.05 15.81
C GLN A 334 11.34 -6.99 16.24
N ALA A 335 11.53 -8.30 16.09
CA ALA A 335 10.57 -9.31 16.55
C ALA A 335 10.41 -9.28 18.08
N ALA A 336 11.52 -9.23 18.83
CA ALA A 336 11.48 -9.12 20.28
C ALA A 336 10.84 -7.81 20.77
N LEU A 337 11.11 -6.69 20.07
CA LEU A 337 10.50 -5.39 20.37
C LEU A 337 8.97 -5.44 20.22
N LEU A 338 8.47 -5.97 19.10
CA LEU A 338 7.03 -6.05 18.82
C LEU A 338 6.32 -7.11 19.68
N ASP A 339 6.95 -8.25 19.95
CA ASP A 339 6.44 -9.25 20.90
C ASP A 339 6.27 -8.64 22.30
N GLY A 340 7.28 -7.92 22.78
CA GLY A 340 7.23 -7.21 24.06
C GLY A 340 6.15 -6.13 24.08
N ALA A 341 6.11 -5.28 23.05
CA ALA A 341 5.15 -4.17 22.94
C ALA A 341 3.68 -4.65 22.86
N THR A 342 3.45 -5.78 22.18
CA THR A 342 2.12 -6.38 22.03
C THR A 342 1.75 -7.32 23.19
N GLU A 343 2.60 -7.42 24.21
CA GLU A 343 2.48 -8.34 25.35
C GLU A 343 2.30 -9.81 24.92
N GLY A 344 2.99 -10.21 23.85
CA GLY A 344 2.98 -11.57 23.31
C GLY A 344 1.81 -11.89 22.38
N ARG A 345 0.99 -10.92 22.01
CA ARG A 345 -0.13 -11.10 21.05
C ARG A 345 0.36 -11.33 19.62
N VAL A 346 1.51 -10.76 19.28
CA VAL A 346 2.22 -11.07 18.04
C VAL A 346 3.55 -11.74 18.42
N PRO A 347 3.60 -13.09 18.44
CA PRO A 347 4.75 -13.81 18.99
C PRO A 347 6.04 -13.55 18.21
N ALA A 348 7.15 -13.38 18.92
CA ALA A 348 8.47 -13.14 18.32
C ALA A 348 8.83 -14.16 17.21
N ALA A 349 8.56 -15.47 17.44
CA ALA A 349 8.87 -16.50 16.44
C ALA A 349 8.08 -16.33 15.12
N ALA A 350 6.83 -15.86 15.18
CA ALA A 350 6.02 -15.60 14.00
C ALA A 350 6.49 -14.32 13.28
N LEU A 351 6.90 -13.30 14.05
CA LEU A 351 7.51 -12.09 13.52
C LEU A 351 8.84 -12.38 12.83
N GLU A 352 9.72 -13.18 13.44
CA GLU A 352 10.99 -13.60 12.85
C GLU A 352 10.78 -14.31 11.52
N GLU A 353 9.83 -15.26 11.45
CA GLU A 353 9.49 -15.96 10.20
C GLU A 353 8.99 -15.00 9.11
N GLY A 354 8.05 -14.11 9.46
CA GLY A 354 7.51 -13.12 8.53
C GLY A 354 8.57 -12.13 8.04
N LEU A 355 9.36 -11.54 8.94
CA LEU A 355 10.42 -10.59 8.59
C LEU A 355 11.51 -11.27 7.75
N THR A 356 11.89 -12.51 8.07
CA THR A 356 12.84 -13.29 7.26
C THR A 356 12.34 -13.47 5.82
N ALA A 357 11.06 -13.84 5.65
CA ALA A 357 10.48 -13.99 4.34
C ALA A 357 10.39 -12.65 3.59
N HIS A 358 10.03 -11.55 4.26
CA HIS A 358 9.97 -10.22 3.64
C HIS A 358 11.35 -9.73 3.19
N VAL A 359 12.36 -9.81 4.07
CA VAL A 359 13.76 -9.48 3.71
C VAL A 359 14.24 -10.32 2.53
N SER A 360 13.91 -11.62 2.52
CA SER A 360 14.27 -12.50 1.42
C SER A 360 13.60 -12.09 0.10
N GLN A 361 12.35 -11.63 0.11
CA GLN A 361 11.65 -11.16 -1.09
C GLN A 361 12.25 -9.84 -1.61
N LEU A 362 12.59 -8.90 -0.73
CA LEU A 362 13.25 -7.65 -1.12
C LEU A 362 14.64 -7.91 -1.74
N LEU A 363 15.45 -8.76 -1.09
CA LEU A 363 16.76 -9.17 -1.64
C LEU A 363 16.60 -9.93 -2.96
N ALA A 364 15.61 -10.81 -3.09
CA ALA A 364 15.35 -11.53 -4.34
C ALA A 364 14.91 -10.59 -5.48
N SER A 365 14.09 -9.59 -5.18
CA SER A 365 13.70 -8.53 -6.13
C SER A 365 14.94 -7.81 -6.64
N PHE A 366 15.78 -7.32 -5.73
CA PHE A 366 16.99 -6.59 -6.07
C PHE A 366 18.05 -7.43 -6.79
N ASP A 367 18.37 -8.63 -6.27
CA ASP A 367 19.37 -9.52 -6.88
C ASP A 367 18.94 -9.93 -8.30
N SER A 368 17.64 -10.15 -8.53
CA SER A 368 17.09 -10.45 -9.87
C SER A 368 17.17 -9.23 -10.79
N TYR A 369 16.88 -8.04 -10.28
CA TYR A 369 16.99 -6.79 -11.01
C TYR A 369 18.41 -6.54 -11.51
N VAL A 370 19.40 -6.62 -10.61
CA VAL A 370 20.83 -6.45 -10.95
C VAL A 370 21.33 -7.54 -11.91
N ALA A 371 20.74 -8.74 -11.86
CA ALA A 371 21.04 -9.83 -12.79
C ALA A 371 20.37 -9.66 -14.17
N GLY A 372 19.49 -8.67 -14.36
CA GLY A 372 18.70 -8.48 -15.57
C GLY A 372 17.55 -9.48 -15.75
N ASP A 373 17.18 -10.21 -14.69
CA ASP A 373 15.99 -11.07 -14.66
C ASP A 373 14.79 -10.25 -14.15
N TYR A 374 14.34 -9.30 -14.98
CA TYR A 374 13.29 -8.36 -14.60
C TYR A 374 11.94 -9.04 -14.31
N ASP A 375 11.62 -10.16 -14.99
CA ASP A 375 10.39 -10.91 -14.70
C ASP A 375 10.41 -11.43 -13.25
N ALA A 376 11.55 -11.96 -12.78
CA ALA A 376 11.72 -12.40 -11.40
C ALA A 376 11.78 -11.23 -10.41
N ALA A 377 12.38 -10.10 -10.80
CA ALA A 377 12.43 -8.89 -9.98
C ALA A 377 11.03 -8.37 -9.67
N TYR A 378 10.20 -8.15 -10.69
CA TYR A 378 8.84 -7.64 -10.52
C TYR A 378 7.92 -8.66 -9.84
N SER A 379 8.09 -9.97 -10.09
CA SER A 379 7.37 -11.00 -9.32
C SER A 379 7.69 -10.92 -7.83
N SER A 380 8.97 -10.81 -7.47
CA SER A 380 9.41 -10.73 -6.07
C SER A 380 8.99 -9.41 -5.41
N MET A 381 8.99 -8.30 -6.16
CA MET A 381 8.48 -7.01 -5.70
C MET A 381 7.00 -7.09 -5.34
N ARG A 382 6.15 -7.63 -6.24
CA ARG A 382 4.71 -7.78 -5.97
C ARG A 382 4.45 -8.73 -4.80
N GLU A 383 5.24 -9.79 -4.67
CA GLU A 383 5.20 -10.68 -3.49
C GLU A 383 5.57 -9.94 -2.20
N ALA A 384 6.64 -9.13 -2.21
CA ALA A 384 7.06 -8.33 -1.06
C ALA A 384 5.98 -7.29 -0.67
N TYR A 385 5.39 -6.63 -1.66
CA TYR A 385 4.29 -5.67 -1.48
C TYR A 385 3.08 -6.36 -0.82
N ALA A 386 2.59 -7.47 -1.40
CA ALA A 386 1.44 -8.20 -0.87
C ALA A 386 1.71 -8.82 0.51
N HIS A 387 2.94 -9.22 0.82
CA HIS A 387 3.31 -9.77 2.12
C HIS A 387 3.06 -8.78 3.27
N MET A 388 3.21 -7.48 3.02
CA MET A 388 3.03 -6.44 4.04
C MET A 388 1.60 -6.29 4.58
N THR A 389 0.61 -6.92 3.94
CA THR A 389 -0.76 -7.03 4.46
C THR A 389 -0.83 -7.89 5.75
N MET A 390 0.09 -8.84 5.92
CA MET A 390 0.15 -9.75 7.07
C MET A 390 0.58 -9.05 8.38
N PRO A 391 1.71 -8.32 8.45
CA PRO A 391 2.06 -7.56 9.65
C PRO A 391 1.01 -6.48 9.96
N ALA A 392 0.40 -5.85 8.94
CA ALA A 392 -0.71 -4.92 9.16
C ALA A 392 -1.90 -5.59 9.87
N ALA A 393 -2.30 -6.80 9.45
CA ALA A 393 -3.38 -7.56 10.07
C ALA A 393 -3.02 -8.00 11.51
N GLY A 394 -1.81 -8.52 11.73
CA GLY A 394 -1.36 -8.99 13.04
C GLY A 394 -1.25 -7.87 14.07
N LEU A 395 -0.59 -6.76 13.70
CA LEU A 395 -0.38 -5.62 14.60
C LEU A 395 -1.69 -4.87 14.88
N SER A 396 -2.54 -4.65 13.88
CA SER A 396 -3.84 -4.01 14.12
C SER A 396 -4.71 -4.84 15.05
N ALA A 397 -4.77 -6.17 14.86
CA ALA A 397 -5.51 -7.05 15.76
C ALA A 397 -4.95 -7.00 17.19
N ALA A 398 -3.63 -7.02 17.36
CA ALA A 398 -3.00 -6.93 18.67
C ALA A 398 -3.29 -5.60 19.38
N ILE A 399 -3.17 -4.48 18.68
CA ILE A 399 -3.46 -3.14 19.20
C ILE A 399 -4.93 -3.03 19.62
N VAL A 400 -5.86 -3.51 18.79
CA VAL A 400 -7.29 -3.49 19.10
C VAL A 400 -7.61 -4.35 20.33
N ASP A 401 -6.96 -5.51 20.49
CA ASP A 401 -7.11 -6.35 21.68
C ASP A 401 -6.47 -5.75 22.94
N GLN A 402 -5.37 -4.99 22.81
CA GLN A 402 -4.74 -4.28 23.94
C GLN A 402 -5.57 -3.08 24.40
N PHE A 403 -6.22 -2.38 23.47
CA PHE A 403 -6.92 -1.12 23.74
C PHE A 403 -8.40 -1.15 23.30
N PRO A 404 -9.21 -2.13 23.72
CA PRO A 404 -10.57 -2.30 23.19
C PRO A 404 -11.49 -1.11 23.46
N GLU A 405 -11.25 -0.36 24.54
CA GLU A 405 -11.99 0.89 24.85
C GLU A 405 -11.75 2.00 23.82
N GLN A 406 -10.62 1.97 23.10
CA GLN A 406 -10.31 2.91 22.02
C GLN A 406 -10.94 2.51 20.68
N PHE A 407 -11.45 1.28 20.54
CA PHE A 407 -11.96 0.76 19.27
C PHE A 407 -13.42 0.26 19.36
N GLY A 408 -14.09 0.48 20.49
CA GLY A 408 -15.49 0.12 20.69
C GLY A 408 -16.47 0.79 19.71
N GLU A 409 -17.62 0.16 19.49
CA GLU A 409 -18.59 0.42 18.40
C GLU A 409 -18.83 1.91 18.08
N ALA A 410 -18.32 2.35 16.92
CA ALA A 410 -18.91 3.46 16.20
C ALA A 410 -20.18 2.93 15.48
N ALA A 411 -21.33 3.52 15.78
CA ALA A 411 -22.55 3.24 15.02
C ALA A 411 -22.33 3.60 13.54
N MET A 412 -22.87 2.78 12.61
CA MET A 412 -22.88 3.08 11.17
C MET A 412 -23.20 4.57 10.95
N PRO A 413 -22.34 5.33 10.26
CA PRO A 413 -22.68 6.68 9.85
C PRO A 413 -23.99 6.64 9.06
N SER A 414 -24.98 7.47 9.44
CA SER A 414 -26.23 7.58 8.67
C SER A 414 -26.04 8.27 7.31
N GLU A 415 -24.86 8.83 7.07
CA GLU A 415 -24.45 9.54 5.86
C GLU A 415 -23.04 9.05 5.51
N MET A 416 -22.76 8.78 4.23
CA MET A 416 -21.43 8.37 3.80
C MET A 416 -20.39 9.46 4.15
N PRO A 417 -19.19 9.08 4.63
CA PRO A 417 -18.10 10.02 4.80
C PRO A 417 -17.78 10.72 3.47
N LYS A 418 -17.63 12.04 3.48
CA LYS A 418 -17.19 12.82 2.31
C LYS A 418 -15.65 12.75 2.12
N THR A 419 -15.01 11.67 2.58
CA THR A 419 -13.56 11.56 2.69
C THR A 419 -12.88 11.42 1.33
N GLY A 420 -13.58 10.97 0.29
CA GLY A 420 -13.10 10.95 -1.10
C GLY A 420 -13.15 12.30 -1.86
N MET A 421 -13.42 13.42 -1.20
CA MET A 421 -13.84 14.68 -1.87
C MET A 421 -12.93 15.89 -1.61
N GLY A 422 -11.64 15.69 -1.28
CA GLY A 422 -10.68 16.80 -1.12
C GLY A 422 -11.03 17.83 -0.01
N GLY A 423 -11.99 17.51 0.86
CA GLY A 423 -12.49 18.39 1.90
C GLY A 423 -12.22 17.84 3.29
N THR A 424 -11.49 18.61 4.11
CA THR A 424 -11.31 18.36 5.55
C THR A 424 -12.59 18.71 6.33
N GLU A 425 -13.73 18.07 6.06
CA GLU A 425 -14.87 18.15 6.99
C GLU A 425 -14.64 17.19 8.15
N SER A 426 -14.25 17.78 9.27
CA SER A 426 -13.95 17.12 10.54
C SER A 426 -15.22 16.60 11.21
N SER A 427 -15.48 15.31 11.04
CA SER A 427 -16.38 14.53 11.91
C SER A 427 -15.79 14.50 13.32
N THR A 428 -16.52 15.06 14.28
CA THR A 428 -16.11 15.20 15.69
C THR A 428 -16.09 13.85 16.42
N LEU A 429 -14.98 13.12 16.38
CA LEU A 429 -14.66 12.03 17.31
C LEU A 429 -13.16 12.06 17.69
N PRO A 430 -12.79 11.64 18.92
CA PRO A 430 -11.43 11.78 19.47
C PRO A 430 -10.37 10.85 18.85
N PHE A 431 -10.72 10.01 17.87
CA PHE A 431 -9.83 9.02 17.24
C PHE A 431 -8.91 9.60 16.16
N MET A 432 -9.07 10.88 15.84
CA MET A 432 -8.28 11.58 14.81
C MET A 432 -6.79 11.71 15.14
N TRP A 433 -6.29 11.35 16.33
CA TRP A 433 -4.86 11.47 16.63
C TRP A 433 -4.01 10.37 15.97
N ILE A 434 -4.56 9.18 15.72
CA ILE A 434 -3.87 8.11 14.99
C ILE A 434 -3.74 8.49 13.51
N LEU A 435 -4.81 9.04 12.91
CA LEU A 435 -4.86 9.47 11.50
C LEU A 435 -4.17 10.82 11.24
N ALA A 436 -4.30 11.79 12.16
CA ALA A 436 -3.69 13.11 12.00
C ALA A 436 -2.17 13.07 12.16
N GLY A 437 -1.60 12.10 12.89
CA GLY A 437 -0.15 11.92 12.99
C GLY A 437 0.50 11.65 11.64
N LEU A 438 -0.11 10.78 10.83
CA LEU A 438 0.35 10.40 9.49
C LEU A 438 0.13 11.52 8.47
N MET A 439 -1.01 12.21 8.52
CA MET A 439 -1.30 13.35 7.63
C MET A 439 -0.48 14.62 7.96
N LEU A 440 -0.10 14.85 9.24
CA LEU A 440 0.71 16.02 9.63
C LEU A 440 2.20 15.83 9.35
N ALA A 441 2.72 14.59 9.38
CA ALA A 441 4.13 14.32 9.12
C ALA A 441 4.54 14.77 7.70
N GLY A 442 3.73 14.46 6.67
CA GLY A 442 3.93 14.92 5.29
C GLY A 442 3.98 16.45 5.12
N LEU A 443 3.30 17.22 5.99
CA LEU A 443 3.32 18.69 5.99
C LEU A 443 4.50 19.31 6.77
N THR A 444 5.18 18.54 7.63
CA THR A 444 6.29 19.06 8.45
C THR A 444 7.66 18.88 7.82
N THR A 445 7.84 17.89 6.94
CA THR A 445 9.11 17.62 6.24
C THR A 445 9.54 18.76 5.31
N THR A 446 8.59 19.47 4.70
CA THR A 446 8.84 20.65 3.84
C THR A 446 9.39 21.87 4.60
N ILE A 447 9.22 21.95 5.92
CA ILE A 447 9.72 23.07 6.74
C ILE A 447 11.13 22.78 7.27
N ALA A 448 11.46 21.52 7.54
CA ALA A 448 12.76 21.14 8.10
C ALA A 448 13.91 21.28 7.08
N LEU A 449 13.70 20.94 5.81
CA LEU A 449 14.75 21.03 4.78
C LEU A 449 15.16 22.47 4.45
N ARG A 450 14.27 23.46 4.64
CA ARG A 450 14.58 24.88 4.38
C ARG A 450 15.48 25.53 5.43
N THR A 451 15.67 24.91 6.59
CA THR A 451 16.47 25.50 7.69
C THR A 451 17.89 24.94 7.82
N ARG A 452 18.24 23.85 7.12
CA ARG A 452 19.61 23.30 7.11
C ARG A 452 20.58 23.93 6.11
N ASN A 453 20.10 24.77 5.18
CA ASN A 453 20.95 25.52 4.23
C ASN A 453 21.35 26.93 4.72
N GLN A 454 21.16 27.23 6.00
CA GLN A 454 21.68 28.44 6.64
C GLN A 454 22.32 28.12 8.00
N GLN A 455 23.44 27.39 7.99
CA GLN A 455 24.45 27.46 9.06
C GLN A 455 25.81 26.95 8.59
#